data_AF-A0AAV2HSQ0-F1
#
_entry.id   AF-A0AAV2HSQ0-F1
#
_cell.length_a   1.000
_cell.length_b   1.000
_cell.length_c   1.000
_cell.angle_alpha   90.00
_cell.angle_beta   90.00
_cell.angle_gamma   90.00
#
_symmetry.space_group_name_H-M   'P 1'
#
loop_
_entity.id
_entity.type
_entity.pdbx_description
1 polymer ?
#
loop_
_entity_poly.entity_id
_entity_poly.type
_entity_poly.pdbx_seq_one_letter_code
_entity_poly.pdbx_strand_id
1 'polypeptide(L)'
;MADPITNPVDLTLQSQSSVSSSVTDENERKSNKEITNEMATNFFKFLNFSVAKEENKFNDSVEMMLTKLDEFFSLVDMIRSDTSLCLTTTLPQIQDKCAQMEAIFDKIDKLEEFVGIVRECVALTEEKVAKAETDLGTVGGLVKKLTSLVSMKKTPVLASSKPKRPDFIPPKIYSTQDFFSHSQDDVPTAAAADFSAESTLDPS
;
A
#
# COMPACT_ATOMS: atom_id res chain seq x y z
N MET A 1 49.73 99.54 17.29
CA MET A 1 50.63 99.75 18.43
C MET A 1 51.74 98.72 18.29
N ALA A 2 52.98 99.17 18.46
CA ALA A 2 54.25 98.63 17.95
C ALA A 2 54.57 97.12 18.16
N ASP A 3 55.37 96.59 17.21
CA ASP A 3 56.16 95.34 17.23
C ASP A 3 57.37 95.41 18.21
N PRO A 4 58.43 94.55 18.19
CA PRO A 4 58.60 93.06 18.10
C PRO A 4 59.68 92.49 19.13
N ILE A 5 60.23 91.28 18.86
CA ILE A 5 61.55 90.67 19.26
C ILE A 5 61.62 90.11 20.72
N THR A 6 62.20 88.94 21.11
CA THR A 6 63.38 88.14 20.68
C THR A 6 63.37 86.75 21.39
N ASN A 7 63.89 85.72 20.73
CA ASN A 7 64.33 84.37 21.23
C ASN A 7 65.59 84.49 22.17
N PRO A 8 66.28 83.43 22.74
CA PRO A 8 66.18 81.96 22.60
C PRO A 8 66.47 81.10 23.90
N VAL A 9 66.45 79.76 23.73
CA VAL A 9 67.13 78.62 24.45
C VAL A 9 67.53 78.69 25.94
N ASP A 10 67.10 77.67 26.71
CA ASP A 10 68.04 76.94 27.58
C ASP A 10 67.77 75.42 27.57
N LEU A 11 68.88 74.70 27.50
CA LEU A 11 69.06 73.28 27.27
C LEU A 11 69.45 72.67 28.62
N THR A 12 68.59 71.88 29.25
CA THR A 12 69.03 71.03 30.37
C THR A 12 68.63 69.58 30.12
N LEU A 13 69.61 68.85 29.57
CA LEU A 13 69.73 67.40 29.69
C LEU A 13 70.02 67.06 31.16
N GLN A 14 69.12 66.34 31.81
CA GLN A 14 69.47 65.52 32.98
C GLN A 14 69.08 64.07 32.70
N SER A 15 70.09 63.35 32.21
CA SER A 15 70.21 61.90 32.24
C SER A 15 70.42 61.46 33.69
N GLN A 16 69.55 60.60 34.24
CA GLN A 16 69.92 59.58 35.23
C GLN A 16 68.95 58.40 35.18
N SER A 17 69.50 57.23 34.88
CA SER A 17 68.90 55.91 35.10
C SER A 17 69.16 55.44 36.53
N SER A 18 68.21 54.70 37.14
CA SER A 18 68.40 53.61 38.13
C SER A 18 66.99 53.10 38.53
N VAL A 19 66.52 51.94 38.07
CA VAL A 19 66.76 50.53 38.52
C VAL A 19 65.92 50.11 39.75
N SER A 20 65.18 49.00 39.56
CA SER A 20 64.56 48.05 40.53
C SER A 20 63.37 48.53 41.35
N SER A 21 62.35 47.74 41.71
CA SER A 21 62.01 46.30 41.63
C SER A 21 60.58 46.22 42.23
N SER A 22 59.60 45.45 41.74
CA SER A 22 59.35 44.08 42.24
C SER A 22 57.91 43.61 41.89
N VAL A 23 57.77 42.28 41.83
CA VAL A 23 56.56 41.44 42.03
C VAL A 23 55.59 41.24 40.85
N THR A 24 55.89 40.17 40.11
CA THR A 24 55.00 39.08 39.65
C THR A 24 53.50 39.37 39.58
N ASP A 25 53.04 39.70 38.38
CA ASP A 25 51.77 39.23 37.86
C ASP A 25 52.08 38.65 36.47
N GLU A 26 51.67 37.41 36.22
CA GLU A 26 51.81 36.69 34.96
C GLU A 26 50.92 37.35 33.91
N ASN A 27 51.30 38.55 33.50
CA ASN A 27 50.70 39.27 32.40
C ASN A 27 51.86 39.59 31.46
N GLU A 28 52.02 38.76 30.44
CA GLU A 28 52.94 38.98 29.32
C GLU A 28 52.83 40.46 28.90
N ARG A 29 53.72 41.32 29.39
CA ARG A 29 53.86 42.67 28.87
C ARG A 29 54.52 42.50 27.52
N LYS A 30 53.69 42.17 26.51
CA LYS A 30 54.09 42.13 25.11
C LYS A 30 54.88 43.40 24.83
N SER A 31 56.11 43.22 24.38
CA SER A 31 56.97 44.35 24.02
C SER A 31 56.24 45.21 22.99
N ASN A 32 56.45 46.53 22.98
CA ASN A 32 55.81 47.42 21.99
C ASN A 32 56.03 46.93 20.53
N LYS A 33 57.15 46.27 20.27
CA LYS A 33 57.46 45.63 18.99
C LYS A 33 56.55 44.45 18.67
N GLU A 34 56.21 43.66 19.69
CA GLU A 34 55.33 42.50 19.57
C GLU A 34 53.88 42.91 19.37
N ILE A 35 53.40 43.93 20.09
CA ILE A 35 52.06 44.51 19.87
C ILE A 35 51.97 45.07 18.45
N THR A 36 53.00 45.76 17.97
CA THR A 36 53.04 46.30 16.61
C THR A 36 53.07 45.19 15.56
N ASN A 37 53.82 44.11 15.81
CA ASN A 37 53.88 42.95 14.92
C ASN A 37 52.54 42.19 14.89
N GLU A 38 51.92 41.98 16.04
CA GLU A 38 50.60 41.36 16.15
C GLU A 38 49.53 42.21 15.44
N MET A 39 49.54 43.53 15.66
CA MET A 39 48.66 44.45 14.95
C MET A 39 48.89 44.39 13.44
N ALA A 40 50.15 44.46 12.98
CA ALA A 40 50.49 44.35 11.55
C ALA A 40 50.07 43.00 10.96
N THR A 41 50.22 41.90 11.71
CA THR A 41 49.81 40.55 11.31
C THR A 41 48.29 40.43 11.22
N ASN A 42 47.56 41.00 12.18
CA ASN A 42 46.09 41.00 12.16
C ASN A 42 45.55 41.88 11.03
N PHE A 43 46.13 43.05 10.78
CA PHE A 43 45.82 43.87 9.62
C PHE A 43 46.14 43.14 8.31
N PHE A 44 47.29 42.48 8.22
CA PHE A 44 47.65 41.69 7.04
C PHE A 44 46.65 40.55 6.81
N LYS A 45 46.23 39.82 7.84
CA LYS A 45 45.19 38.77 7.73
C LYS A 45 43.84 39.32 7.27
N PHE A 46 43.44 40.47 7.81
CA PHE A 46 42.19 41.15 7.41
C PHE A 46 42.24 41.62 5.94
N LEU A 47 43.37 42.17 5.51
CA LEU A 47 43.60 42.59 4.12
C LEU A 47 43.83 41.40 3.17
N ASN A 48 44.29 40.27 3.68
CA ASN A 48 44.41 39.01 2.94
C ASN A 48 43.06 38.26 2.85
N PHE A 49 41.94 38.99 2.96
CA PHE A 49 40.65 38.52 2.51
C PHE A 49 40.73 38.30 0.99
N SER A 50 40.86 37.04 0.60
CA SER A 50 40.86 36.66 -0.81
C SER A 50 39.44 36.74 -1.34
N VAL A 51 39.08 37.88 -1.92
CA VAL A 51 37.80 38.11 -2.61
C VAL A 51 37.54 36.97 -3.62
N ALA A 52 38.56 36.56 -4.36
CA ALA A 52 38.47 35.47 -5.33
C ALA A 52 38.08 34.12 -4.70
N LYS A 53 38.54 33.83 -3.48
CA LYS A 53 38.17 32.59 -2.76
C LYS A 53 36.70 32.62 -2.33
N GLU A 54 36.22 33.77 -1.88
CA GLU A 54 34.82 33.90 -1.44
C GLU A 54 33.87 33.93 -2.65
N GLU A 55 34.27 34.57 -3.75
CA GLU A 55 33.59 34.52 -5.03
C GLU A 55 33.46 33.08 -5.54
N ASN A 56 34.53 32.28 -5.48
CA ASN A 56 34.46 30.88 -5.91
C ASN A 56 33.48 30.07 -5.06
N LYS A 57 33.51 30.21 -3.73
CA LYS A 57 32.55 29.50 -2.85
C LYS A 57 31.11 29.91 -3.13
N PHE A 58 30.89 31.20 -3.41
CA PHE A 58 29.57 31.69 -3.79
C PHE A 58 29.13 31.07 -5.11
N ASN A 59 30.00 31.05 -6.12
CA ASN A 59 29.73 30.40 -7.40
C ASN A 59 29.44 28.90 -7.23
N ASP A 60 30.27 28.17 -6.47
CA ASP A 60 30.06 26.75 -6.16
C ASP A 60 28.69 26.51 -5.48
N SER A 61 28.28 27.42 -4.59
CA SER A 61 26.97 27.35 -3.94
C SER A 61 25.81 27.60 -4.92
N VAL A 62 25.98 28.49 -5.89
CA VAL A 62 24.99 28.75 -6.94
C VAL A 62 24.87 27.53 -7.85
N GLU A 63 25.98 26.97 -8.32
CA GLU A 63 25.99 25.77 -9.17
C GLU A 63 25.36 24.57 -8.48
N MET A 64 25.65 24.37 -7.20
CA MET A 64 25.00 23.32 -6.40
C MET A 64 23.49 23.55 -6.32
N MET A 65 23.03 24.80 -6.18
CA MET A 65 21.60 25.12 -6.11
C MET A 65 20.91 24.91 -7.46
N LEU A 66 21.55 25.30 -8.57
CA LEU A 66 21.05 25.05 -9.93
C LEU A 66 20.94 23.55 -10.21
N THR A 67 21.95 22.77 -9.82
CA THR A 67 21.91 21.30 -9.93
C THR A 67 20.74 20.71 -9.15
N LYS A 68 20.51 21.16 -7.91
CA LYS A 68 19.37 20.70 -7.11
C LYS A 68 18.03 21.08 -7.73
N LEU A 69 17.91 22.27 -8.33
CA LEU A 69 16.68 22.67 -9.02
C LEU A 69 16.38 21.75 -10.20
N ASP A 70 17.39 21.38 -10.99
CA ASP A 70 17.23 20.43 -12.10
C ASP A 70 16.79 19.03 -11.62
N GLU A 71 17.36 18.57 -10.51
CA GLU A 71 16.92 17.33 -9.86
C GLU A 71 15.46 17.43 -9.38
N PHE A 72 15.06 18.56 -8.77
CA PHE A 72 13.68 18.76 -8.37
C PHE A 72 12.71 18.77 -9.56
N PHE A 73 13.08 19.37 -10.70
CA PHE A 73 12.28 19.29 -11.92
C PHE A 73 12.11 17.84 -12.38
N SER A 74 13.19 17.08 -12.40
CA SER A 74 13.17 15.66 -12.76
C SER A 74 12.24 14.85 -11.84
N LEU A 75 12.29 15.10 -10.53
CA LEU A 75 11.40 14.46 -9.56
C LEU A 75 9.93 14.86 -9.76
N VAL A 76 9.65 16.14 -10.04
CA VAL A 76 8.29 16.62 -10.31
C VAL A 76 7.73 15.98 -11.56
N ASP A 77 8.51 15.87 -12.63
CA ASP A 77 8.08 15.21 -13.86
C ASP A 77 7.82 13.72 -13.65
N MET A 78 8.64 13.05 -12.85
CA MET A 78 8.40 11.65 -12.46
C MET A 78 7.09 11.51 -11.69
N ILE A 79 6.85 12.34 -10.67
CA ILE A 79 5.60 12.33 -9.90
C ILE A 79 4.40 12.58 -10.82
N ARG A 80 4.51 13.53 -11.75
CA ARG A 80 3.42 13.86 -12.68
C ARG A 80 3.13 12.70 -13.64
N SER A 81 4.18 12.05 -14.15
CA SER A 81 4.07 10.86 -14.99
C SER A 81 3.41 9.70 -14.23
N ASP A 82 3.89 9.40 -13.02
CA ASP A 82 3.36 8.32 -12.18
C ASP A 82 1.92 8.58 -11.76
N THR A 83 1.59 9.83 -11.42
CA THR A 83 0.21 10.23 -11.10
C THR A 83 -0.69 10.04 -12.31
N SER A 84 -0.23 10.43 -13.51
CA SER A 84 -0.98 10.19 -14.75
C SER A 84 -1.21 8.71 -14.96
N LEU A 85 -0.14 7.89 -14.92
CA LEU A 85 -0.24 6.44 -15.10
C LEU A 85 -1.21 5.80 -14.09
N CYS A 86 -1.11 6.19 -12.82
CA CYS A 86 -1.96 5.69 -11.77
C CYS A 86 -3.44 6.02 -12.01
N LEU A 87 -3.75 7.29 -12.31
CA LEU A 87 -5.13 7.75 -12.46
C LEU A 87 -5.78 7.35 -13.78
N THR A 88 -5.02 7.30 -14.88
CA THR A 88 -5.57 7.02 -16.21
C THR A 88 -5.57 5.54 -16.55
N THR A 89 -4.68 4.75 -15.96
CA THR A 89 -4.46 3.36 -16.35
C THR A 89 -4.64 2.41 -15.18
N THR A 90 -3.83 2.54 -14.13
CA THR A 90 -3.79 1.55 -13.05
C THR A 90 -5.08 1.50 -12.26
N LEU A 91 -5.61 2.64 -11.83
CA LEU A 91 -6.82 2.70 -11.00
C LEU A 91 -8.08 2.24 -11.77
N PRO A 92 -8.32 2.66 -13.03
CA PRO A 92 -9.42 2.11 -13.83
C PRO A 92 -9.31 0.60 -14.06
N GLN A 93 -8.10 0.08 -14.29
CA GLN A 93 -7.90 -1.37 -14.45
C GLN A 93 -8.22 -2.13 -13.15
N ILE A 94 -7.83 -1.60 -11.99
CA ILE A 94 -8.19 -2.19 -10.70
C ILE A 94 -9.72 -2.17 -10.53
N GLN A 95 -10.37 -1.06 -10.85
CA GLN A 95 -11.84 -0.94 -10.75
C GLN A 95 -12.54 -1.97 -11.64
N ASP A 96 -12.11 -2.13 -12.89
CA ASP A 96 -12.65 -3.13 -13.82
C ASP A 96 -12.47 -4.55 -13.29
N LYS A 97 -11.30 -4.85 -12.71
CA LYS A 97 -11.03 -6.15 -12.08
C LYS A 97 -11.88 -6.37 -10.84
N CYS A 98 -12.14 -5.35 -10.03
CA CYS A 98 -13.06 -5.43 -8.90
C CYS A 98 -14.49 -5.74 -9.37
N ALA A 99 -14.97 -5.08 -10.42
CA ALA A 99 -16.30 -5.36 -10.99
C ALA A 99 -16.41 -6.79 -11.55
N GLN A 100 -15.37 -7.29 -12.21
CA GLN A 100 -15.30 -8.69 -12.65
C GLN A 100 -15.36 -9.65 -11.46
N MET A 101 -14.73 -9.29 -10.33
CA MET A 101 -14.76 -10.09 -9.11
C MET A 101 -16.15 -10.12 -8.45
N GLU A 102 -16.88 -9.00 -8.45
CA GLU A 102 -18.28 -8.96 -8.00
C GLU A 102 -19.16 -9.93 -8.79
N ALA A 103 -19.02 -9.96 -10.13
CA ALA A 103 -19.74 -10.91 -10.97
C ALA A 103 -19.40 -12.39 -10.67
N ILE A 104 -18.21 -12.68 -10.14
CA ILE A 104 -17.84 -14.02 -9.68
C ILE A 104 -18.52 -14.32 -8.35
N PHE A 105 -18.57 -13.38 -7.41
CA PHE A 105 -19.28 -13.56 -6.14
C PHE A 105 -20.78 -13.82 -6.36
N ASP A 106 -21.43 -13.11 -7.28
CA ASP A 106 -22.82 -13.38 -7.65
C ASP A 106 -23.03 -14.81 -8.16
N LYS A 107 -22.05 -15.37 -8.89
CA LYS A 107 -22.10 -16.76 -9.37
C LYS A 107 -21.92 -17.75 -8.21
N ILE A 108 -21.09 -17.41 -7.23
CA ILE A 108 -20.88 -18.23 -6.03
C ILE A 108 -22.16 -18.24 -5.18
N ASP A 109 -22.80 -17.09 -4.97
CA ASP A 109 -24.03 -16.98 -4.19
C ASP A 109 -25.18 -17.80 -4.81
N LYS A 110 -25.35 -17.71 -6.14
CA LYS A 110 -26.33 -18.53 -6.88
C LYS A 110 -26.04 -20.03 -6.77
N LEU A 111 -24.75 -20.41 -6.77
CA LEU A 111 -24.36 -21.80 -6.58
C LEU A 111 -24.67 -22.27 -5.16
N GLU A 112 -24.45 -21.44 -4.14
CA GLU A 112 -24.79 -21.76 -2.76
C GLU A 112 -26.31 -21.96 -2.59
N GLU A 113 -27.13 -21.07 -3.15
CA GLU A 113 -28.59 -21.21 -3.16
C GLU A 113 -29.03 -22.53 -3.83
N PHE A 114 -28.48 -22.82 -5.01
CA PHE A 114 -28.79 -24.06 -5.72
C PHE A 114 -28.41 -25.30 -4.92
N VAL A 115 -27.25 -25.30 -4.25
CA VAL A 115 -26.83 -26.40 -3.35
C VAL A 115 -27.80 -26.53 -2.17
N GLY A 116 -28.33 -25.42 -1.64
CA GLY A 116 -29.40 -25.41 -0.64
C GLY A 116 -30.65 -26.14 -1.11
N ILE A 117 -31.11 -25.87 -2.33
CA ILE A 117 -32.28 -26.53 -2.93
C ILE A 117 -32.02 -28.03 -3.14
N VAL A 118 -30.83 -28.40 -3.64
CA VAL A 118 -30.46 -29.81 -3.83
C VAL A 118 -30.51 -30.54 -2.49
N ARG A 119 -29.99 -29.94 -1.42
CA ARG A 119 -30.08 -30.50 -0.06
C ARG A 119 -31.53 -30.75 0.37
N GLU A 120 -32.41 -29.77 0.17
CA GLU A 120 -33.84 -29.93 0.51
C GLU A 120 -34.50 -31.04 -0.33
N CYS A 121 -34.22 -31.10 -1.64
CA CYS A 121 -34.75 -32.13 -2.53
C CYS A 121 -34.35 -33.54 -2.08
N VAL A 122 -33.09 -33.72 -1.69
CA VAL A 122 -32.57 -35.00 -1.19
C VAL A 122 -33.27 -35.36 0.13
N ALA A 123 -33.36 -34.44 1.09
CA ALA A 123 -34.03 -34.68 2.37
C ALA A 123 -35.51 -35.07 2.19
N LEU A 124 -36.24 -34.36 1.33
CA LEU A 124 -37.65 -34.69 1.02
C LEU A 124 -37.79 -36.05 0.33
N THR A 125 -36.83 -36.41 -0.52
CA THR A 125 -36.84 -37.71 -1.20
C THR A 125 -36.54 -38.84 -0.21
N GLU A 126 -35.56 -38.67 0.67
CA GLU A 126 -35.25 -39.60 1.76
C GLU A 126 -36.46 -39.81 2.69
N GLU A 127 -37.16 -38.75 3.08
CA GLU A 127 -38.37 -38.83 3.90
C GLU A 127 -39.49 -39.62 3.18
N LYS A 128 -39.74 -39.32 1.91
CA LYS A 128 -40.76 -40.04 1.12
C LYS A 128 -40.42 -41.51 0.94
N VAL A 129 -39.14 -41.85 0.72
CA VAL A 129 -38.67 -43.23 0.63
C VAL A 129 -38.85 -43.94 1.97
N ALA A 130 -38.41 -43.35 3.08
CA ALA A 130 -38.57 -43.93 4.41
C ALA A 130 -40.05 -44.17 4.77
N LYS A 131 -40.94 -43.24 4.38
CA LYS A 131 -42.40 -43.41 4.54
C LYS A 131 -42.93 -44.57 3.70
N ALA A 132 -42.53 -44.65 2.43
CA ALA A 132 -42.95 -45.73 1.54
C ALA A 132 -42.46 -47.11 2.03
N GLU A 133 -41.24 -47.20 2.54
CA GLU A 133 -40.68 -48.42 3.14
C GLU A 133 -41.44 -48.84 4.41
N THR A 134 -41.78 -47.89 5.27
CA THR A 134 -42.57 -48.12 6.48
C THR A 134 -43.98 -48.63 6.13
N ASP A 135 -44.64 -47.99 5.17
CA ASP A 135 -45.97 -48.38 4.71
C ASP A 135 -45.93 -49.79 4.09
N LEU A 136 -44.95 -50.08 3.22
CA LEU A 136 -44.80 -51.41 2.61
C LEU A 136 -44.51 -52.50 3.65
N GLY A 137 -43.63 -52.24 4.62
CA GLY A 137 -43.32 -53.16 5.71
C GLY A 137 -44.53 -53.46 6.60
N THR A 138 -45.35 -52.44 6.85
CA THR A 138 -46.61 -52.55 7.61
C THR A 138 -47.64 -53.37 6.84
N VAL A 139 -47.81 -53.11 5.55
CA VAL A 139 -48.75 -53.85 4.67
C VAL A 139 -48.34 -55.31 4.55
N GLY A 140 -47.04 -55.60 4.39
CA GLY A 140 -46.47 -56.95 4.40
C GLY A 140 -46.66 -57.71 5.72
N GLY A 141 -46.64 -57.01 6.85
CA GLY A 141 -46.97 -57.56 8.16
C GLY A 141 -48.47 -57.85 8.33
N LEU A 142 -49.34 -56.94 7.86
CA LEU A 142 -50.80 -57.07 7.91
C LEU A 142 -51.31 -58.24 7.06
N VAL A 143 -50.79 -58.43 5.84
CA VAL A 143 -51.20 -59.57 4.99
C VAL A 143 -50.86 -60.91 5.62
N LYS A 144 -49.71 -61.03 6.31
CA LYS A 144 -49.35 -62.25 7.06
C LYS A 144 -50.28 -62.52 8.24
N LYS A 145 -50.78 -61.46 8.91
CA LYS A 145 -51.78 -61.61 9.98
C LYS A 145 -53.16 -61.96 9.45
N LEU A 146 -53.57 -61.41 8.30
CA LEU A 146 -54.86 -61.72 7.68
C LEU A 146 -54.91 -63.14 7.11
N THR A 147 -53.84 -63.63 6.47
CA THR A 147 -53.78 -65.04 6.03
C THR A 147 -53.78 -66.02 7.20
N SER A 148 -53.28 -65.62 8.38
CA SER A 148 -53.38 -66.44 9.60
C SER A 148 -54.81 -66.53 10.17
N LEU A 149 -55.69 -65.58 9.87
CA LEU A 149 -57.08 -65.54 10.34
C LEU A 149 -58.06 -66.28 9.41
N VAL A 150 -57.70 -66.54 8.16
CA VAL A 150 -58.54 -67.25 7.18
C VAL A 150 -58.63 -68.76 7.45
N SER A 151 -57.89 -69.28 8.42
CA SER A 151 -58.04 -70.67 8.90
C SER A 151 -59.24 -70.89 9.84
N MET A 152 -60.08 -69.88 10.12
CA MET A 152 -61.31 -70.07 10.91
C MET A 152 -62.57 -69.52 10.23
N LYS A 153 -63.27 -70.44 9.55
CA LYS A 153 -64.73 -70.54 9.28
C LYS A 153 -65.43 -69.44 8.45
N LYS A 154 -66.36 -69.94 7.62
CA LYS A 154 -67.18 -69.28 6.60
C LYS A 154 -68.24 -68.32 7.19
N THR A 155 -68.47 -67.16 6.55
CA THR A 155 -69.78 -66.53 6.25
C THR A 155 -69.59 -65.29 5.36
N PRO A 156 -70.54 -64.92 4.47
CA PRO A 156 -70.36 -63.82 3.51
C PRO A 156 -71.08 -62.54 3.98
N VAL A 157 -70.41 -61.39 3.98
CA VAL A 157 -71.06 -60.07 4.01
C VAL A 157 -70.32 -59.09 3.09
N LEU A 158 -71.12 -58.44 2.24
CA LEU A 158 -70.80 -57.32 1.35
C LEU A 158 -70.17 -56.14 2.10
N ALA A 159 -69.07 -55.61 1.57
CA ALA A 159 -68.84 -54.19 1.27
C ALA A 159 -67.37 -54.01 0.89
N SER A 160 -67.10 -53.99 -0.43
CA SER A 160 -65.78 -53.66 -0.96
C SER A 160 -65.53 -52.16 -0.81
N SER A 161 -65.00 -51.74 0.33
CA SER A 161 -64.30 -50.46 0.42
C SER A 161 -62.94 -50.64 -0.25
N LYS A 162 -62.81 -50.16 -1.50
CA LYS A 162 -61.52 -50.08 -2.19
C LYS A 162 -60.52 -49.37 -1.26
N PRO A 163 -59.33 -49.93 -0.97
CA PRO A 163 -58.32 -49.19 -0.24
C PRO A 163 -57.96 -47.95 -1.06
N LYS A 164 -58.17 -46.76 -0.49
CA LYS A 164 -57.66 -45.50 -1.05
C LYS A 164 -56.15 -45.70 -1.21
N ARG A 165 -55.68 -45.77 -2.46
CA ARG A 165 -54.25 -45.66 -2.73
C ARG A 165 -53.80 -44.33 -2.13
N PRO A 166 -52.64 -44.28 -1.43
CA PRO A 166 -52.12 -42.99 -1.02
C PRO A 166 -51.95 -42.13 -2.27
N ASP A 167 -52.49 -40.92 -2.23
CA ASP A 167 -52.41 -39.99 -3.36
C ASP A 167 -50.94 -39.64 -3.57
N PHE A 168 -50.37 -40.10 -4.68
CA PHE A 168 -49.00 -39.81 -5.05
C PHE A 168 -48.90 -38.34 -5.47
N ILE A 169 -48.18 -37.55 -4.68
CA ILE A 169 -47.86 -36.16 -5.02
C ILE A 169 -46.44 -36.13 -5.61
N PRO A 170 -46.30 -35.87 -6.93
CA PRO A 170 -45.02 -35.78 -7.59
C PRO A 170 -44.09 -34.77 -6.89
N PRO A 171 -42.79 -35.06 -6.75
CA PRO A 171 -41.82 -34.07 -6.28
C PRO A 171 -41.76 -32.88 -7.23
N LYS A 172 -41.53 -31.68 -6.67
CA LYS A 172 -41.25 -30.49 -7.47
C LYS A 172 -39.88 -30.66 -8.14
N ILE A 173 -39.84 -30.52 -9.46
CA ILE A 173 -38.62 -30.63 -10.26
C ILE A 173 -38.02 -29.24 -10.39
N TYR A 174 -36.75 -29.10 -10.03
CA TYR A 174 -35.98 -27.86 -10.16
C TYR A 174 -35.08 -27.95 -11.39
N SER A 175 -35.00 -26.88 -12.17
CA SER A 175 -34.14 -26.79 -13.34
C SER A 175 -32.90 -25.97 -13.03
N THR A 176 -31.72 -26.49 -13.37
CA THR A 176 -30.44 -25.77 -13.25
C THR A 176 -30.44 -24.48 -14.08
N GLN A 177 -31.25 -24.44 -15.15
CA GLN A 177 -31.36 -23.26 -16.02
C GLN A 177 -32.03 -22.06 -15.35
N ASP A 178 -32.77 -22.29 -14.26
CA ASP A 178 -33.41 -21.21 -13.50
C ASP A 178 -32.39 -20.47 -12.61
N PHE A 179 -31.21 -21.07 -12.38
CA PHE A 179 -30.14 -20.55 -11.50
C PHE A 179 -28.90 -20.10 -12.26
N PHE A 180 -28.58 -20.77 -13.37
CA PHE A 180 -27.43 -20.47 -14.21
C PHE A 180 -27.89 -20.12 -15.62
N SER A 181 -27.92 -18.84 -15.95
CA SER A 181 -28.09 -18.38 -17.34
C SER A 181 -26.89 -18.86 -18.18
N HIS A 182 -27.13 -19.53 -19.31
CA HIS A 182 -26.10 -19.84 -20.31
C HIS A 182 -25.68 -18.57 -21.07
N SER A 183 -25.18 -17.56 -20.36
CA SER A 183 -24.50 -16.43 -20.98
C SER A 183 -23.02 -16.79 -21.06
N GLN A 184 -22.64 -17.35 -22.21
CA GLN A 184 -21.25 -17.33 -22.67
C GLN A 184 -20.87 -15.88 -23.02
N ASP A 185 -20.49 -15.06 -22.04
CA ASP A 185 -19.83 -13.76 -22.26
C ASP A 185 -19.02 -13.51 -20.96
N ASP A 186 -17.70 -13.34 -20.88
CA ASP A 186 -16.62 -13.16 -21.83
C ASP A 186 -15.43 -14.03 -21.36
N VAL A 187 -14.87 -14.86 -22.25
CA VAL A 187 -13.49 -15.32 -22.10
C VAL A 187 -12.62 -14.23 -22.72
N PRO A 188 -11.75 -13.53 -21.98
CA PRO A 188 -10.70 -12.74 -22.62
C PRO A 188 -9.75 -13.74 -23.29
N THR A 189 -9.96 -13.97 -24.58
CA THR A 189 -9.01 -14.65 -25.45
C THR A 189 -7.69 -13.90 -25.39
N ALA A 190 -6.74 -14.49 -24.69
CA ALA A 190 -5.31 -14.52 -25.00
C ALA A 190 -4.75 -13.25 -25.68
N ALA A 191 -4.37 -12.26 -24.87
CA ALA A 191 -3.21 -11.42 -25.18
C ALA A 191 -1.94 -12.19 -24.80
N ALA A 192 -1.68 -13.28 -25.52
CA ALA A 192 -0.39 -13.94 -25.56
C ALA A 192 0.34 -13.41 -26.80
N ALA A 193 0.95 -12.23 -26.67
CA ALA A 193 1.98 -11.78 -27.58
C ALA A 193 2.85 -10.75 -26.86
N ASP A 194 4.15 -11.02 -26.89
CA ASP A 194 5.24 -10.06 -26.71
C ASP A 194 5.76 -9.76 -25.30
N PHE A 195 6.35 -10.80 -24.68
CA PHE A 195 7.51 -10.59 -23.81
C PHE A 195 8.53 -11.70 -24.05
N SER A 196 9.16 -11.68 -25.23
CA SER A 196 10.37 -12.45 -25.53
C SER A 196 11.13 -11.81 -26.69
N ALA A 197 11.97 -10.84 -26.34
CA ALA A 197 13.20 -10.48 -27.05
C ALA A 197 13.90 -9.44 -26.17
N GLU A 198 15.21 -9.38 -26.00
CA GLU A 198 16.34 -10.21 -26.34
C GLU A 198 17.46 -9.45 -25.62
N SER A 199 18.18 -10.13 -24.74
CA SER A 199 19.45 -9.61 -24.21
C SER A 199 20.43 -9.53 -25.39
N THR A 200 20.83 -8.33 -25.80
CA THR A 200 22.10 -8.15 -26.51
C THR A 200 22.73 -6.84 -26.06
N LEU A 201 23.77 -7.01 -25.24
CA LEU A 201 24.86 -6.07 -25.04
C LEU A 201 25.47 -5.71 -26.40
N ASP A 202 25.72 -4.42 -26.65
CA ASP A 202 26.74 -4.00 -27.61
C ASP A 202 27.69 -2.99 -26.95
N PRO A 203 29.00 -3.25 -26.93
CA PRO A 203 30.01 -2.27 -26.60
C PRO A 203 30.56 -1.60 -27.87
N SER A 204 30.59 -0.27 -27.89
CA SER A 204 31.52 0.53 -28.69
C SER A 204 31.72 1.90 -28.06
#